data_AF-A0A379AJ19-F1
#
_entry.id   AF-A0A379AJ19-F1
#
_cell.length_a   1.000
_cell.length_b   1.000
_cell.length_c   1.000
_cell.angle_alpha   90.00
_cell.angle_beta   90.00
_cell.angle_gamma   90.00
#
_symmetry.space_group_name_H-M   'P 1'
#
loop_
_entity.id
_entity.type
_entity.pdbx_description
1 polymer ?
#
loop_
_entity_poly.entity_id
_entity_poly.type
_entity_poly.pdbx_seq_one_letter_code
_entity_poly.pdbx_strand_id
1 'polypeptide(L)'
;MRLPVTIAAGDGWIRLHTNAVHHRLAMERVLGAHADRAALAQQVQQWQASELEQAVIDAGGCAAEMRSAAAWQQHLQGQAVQREPLFSWQTTQQAAAPAWPLAEARPLMGIKVLDLTRIIAGPVATRFLASLGASVLRIDPPGWQEPTLDEEMSCGKRRAVLDLTQPADREQFIHLLREADVLVHGYRADALERLGFDAETLQSLSPGLVDAGLNAWGWQGPWRNRRGFDSLVQMGCGIAERGMQWQQSDKPVPLPVQALDHASGYLLAAAVLEGLRRRIIEGHGSQVRLSLARTAWLLQQHPTDQHTGSGITPQVKDNLPCYELTPWGVWSEAASGRLAARHPTALCDAWLCAGYAPGDVVKQNIR
;
A
#
# COMPACT_ATOMS: atom_id res chain seq x y z
N MET A 1 -5.39 24.53 -2.20
CA MET A 1 -6.25 23.38 -1.81
C MET A 1 -5.38 22.13 -1.65
N ARG A 2 -5.41 21.43 -0.49
CA ARG A 2 -4.44 20.35 -0.16
C ARG A 2 -5.06 18.95 0.04
N LEU A 3 -6.34 18.76 -0.22
CA LEU A 3 -7.01 17.47 0.00
C LEU A 3 -7.62 16.93 -1.29
N PRO A 4 -7.66 15.60 -1.46
CA PRO A 4 -8.32 14.98 -2.59
C PRO A 4 -9.82 15.26 -2.45
N VAL A 5 -10.43 15.72 -3.54
CA VAL A 5 -11.78 16.28 -3.47
C VAL A 5 -12.72 15.38 -4.23
N THR A 6 -13.73 14.87 -3.51
CA THR A 6 -14.92 14.32 -4.12
C THR A 6 -15.88 15.47 -4.41
N ILE A 7 -16.30 15.61 -5.67
CA ILE A 7 -17.10 16.73 -6.18
C ILE A 7 -18.19 16.15 -7.08
N ALA A 8 -19.37 16.76 -7.04
CA ALA A 8 -20.45 16.44 -7.97
C ALA A 8 -20.11 17.00 -9.36
N ALA A 9 -20.09 16.12 -10.36
CA ALA A 9 -20.05 16.45 -11.78
C ALA A 9 -21.48 16.61 -12.31
N GLY A 10 -21.64 16.94 -13.61
CA GLY A 10 -22.95 17.16 -14.23
C GLY A 10 -23.87 15.93 -14.20
N ASP A 11 -23.30 14.73 -14.20
CA ASP A 11 -23.99 13.43 -14.29
C ASP A 11 -23.66 12.45 -13.16
N GLY A 12 -22.91 12.87 -12.14
CA GLY A 12 -22.50 11.99 -11.06
C GLY A 12 -21.46 12.58 -10.12
N TRP A 13 -20.52 11.75 -9.68
CA TRP A 13 -19.47 12.15 -8.76
C TRP A 13 -18.10 11.84 -9.35
N ILE A 14 -17.12 12.71 -9.08
CA ILE A 14 -15.73 12.49 -9.45
C ILE A 14 -14.83 12.72 -8.24
N ARG A 15 -13.78 11.91 -8.14
CA ARG A 15 -12.69 12.07 -7.19
C ARG A 15 -11.45 12.58 -7.91
N LEU A 16 -10.99 13.77 -7.54
CA LEU A 16 -9.74 14.35 -8.02
C LEU A 16 -8.64 14.11 -6.98
N HIS A 17 -7.54 13.47 -7.38
CA HIS A 17 -6.43 13.23 -6.47
C HIS A 17 -5.40 14.37 -6.54
N THR A 18 -5.47 15.31 -5.59
CA THR A 18 -4.68 16.56 -5.61
C THR A 18 -3.66 16.66 -4.47
N ASN A 19 -3.45 15.59 -3.69
CA ASN A 19 -2.50 15.57 -2.56
C ASN A 19 -1.06 15.78 -3.03
N ALA A 20 -0.71 15.15 -4.15
CA ALA A 20 0.60 15.32 -4.77
C ALA A 20 0.59 16.57 -5.66
N VAL A 21 1.60 17.44 -5.50
CA VAL A 21 1.70 18.71 -6.23
C VAL A 21 1.59 18.52 -7.73
N HIS A 22 2.27 17.52 -8.30
CA HIS A 22 2.23 17.25 -9.73
C HIS A 22 0.84 16.78 -10.23
N HIS A 23 0.08 16.03 -9.42
CA HIS A 23 -1.30 15.68 -9.76
C HIS A 23 -2.25 16.87 -9.67
N ARG A 24 -2.07 17.75 -8.67
CA ARG A 24 -2.80 19.03 -8.61
C ARG A 24 -2.54 19.90 -9.83
N LEU A 25 -1.26 20.09 -10.20
CA LEU A 25 -0.89 20.87 -11.39
C LEU A 25 -1.43 20.26 -12.70
N ALA A 26 -1.59 18.94 -12.77
CA ALA A 26 -2.22 18.29 -13.91
C ALA A 26 -3.73 18.57 -13.97
N MET A 27 -4.43 18.51 -12.83
CA MET A 27 -5.84 18.90 -12.74
C MET A 27 -6.03 20.40 -13.09
N GLU A 28 -5.17 21.28 -12.59
CA GLU A 28 -5.23 22.73 -12.86
C GLU A 28 -4.97 23.08 -14.33
N ARG A 29 -4.27 22.24 -15.09
CA ARG A 29 -4.14 22.39 -16.55
C ARG A 29 -5.45 22.13 -17.30
N VAL A 30 -6.38 21.38 -16.70
CA VAL A 30 -7.69 21.05 -17.28
C VAL A 30 -8.77 22.01 -16.80
N LEU A 31 -8.85 22.25 -15.49
CA LEU A 31 -9.92 23.03 -14.87
C LEU A 31 -9.54 24.47 -14.53
N GLY A 32 -8.25 24.81 -14.58
CA GLY A 32 -7.72 26.06 -14.06
C GLY A 32 -7.36 25.99 -12.57
N ALA A 33 -6.70 27.04 -12.08
CA ALA A 33 -6.44 27.20 -10.65
C ALA A 33 -7.65 27.80 -9.94
N HIS A 34 -7.99 27.28 -8.76
CA HIS A 34 -9.14 27.73 -7.98
C HIS A 34 -8.75 28.10 -6.56
N ALA A 35 -9.34 29.19 -6.05
CA ALA A 35 -9.10 29.69 -4.70
C ALA A 35 -9.59 28.70 -3.63
N ASP A 36 -10.77 28.10 -3.84
CA ASP A 36 -11.41 27.21 -2.90
C ASP A 36 -12.21 26.08 -3.58
N ARG A 37 -12.80 25.23 -2.73
CA ARG A 37 -13.54 24.04 -3.16
C ARG A 37 -14.83 24.38 -3.89
N ALA A 38 -15.48 25.49 -3.54
CA ALA A 38 -16.74 25.89 -4.15
C ALA A 38 -16.52 26.36 -5.59
N ALA A 39 -15.48 27.17 -5.81
CA ALA A 39 -15.09 27.61 -7.15
C ALA A 39 -14.71 26.43 -8.07
N LEU A 40 -13.94 25.46 -7.55
CA LEU A 40 -13.64 24.23 -8.28
C LEU A 40 -14.92 23.42 -8.58
N ALA A 41 -15.86 23.32 -7.62
CA ALA A 41 -17.09 22.57 -7.81
C ALA A 41 -17.97 23.14 -8.93
N GLN A 42 -18.05 24.46 -9.07
CA GLN A 42 -18.79 25.11 -10.15
C GLN A 42 -18.24 24.78 -11.55
N GLN A 43 -16.91 24.59 -11.66
CA GLN A 43 -16.31 24.15 -12.91
C GLN A 43 -16.57 22.67 -13.17
N VAL A 44 -16.38 21.82 -12.16
CA VAL A 44 -16.60 20.36 -12.29
C VAL A 44 -18.04 20.02 -12.66
N GLN A 45 -19.04 20.78 -12.18
CA GLN A 45 -20.45 20.58 -12.52
C GLN A 45 -20.77 20.78 -14.01
N GLN A 46 -19.90 21.45 -14.77
CA GLN A 46 -20.09 21.67 -16.21
C GLN A 46 -19.61 20.49 -17.05
N TRP A 47 -18.98 19.49 -16.43
CA TRP A 47 -18.42 18.34 -17.10
C TRP A 47 -19.22 17.07 -16.83
N GLN A 48 -19.26 16.18 -17.83
CA GLN A 48 -19.54 14.77 -17.57
C GLN A 48 -18.36 14.14 -16.83
N ALA A 49 -18.64 13.29 -15.84
CA ALA A 49 -17.62 12.73 -14.95
C ALA A 49 -16.55 11.93 -15.72
N SER A 50 -16.96 11.13 -16.70
CA SER A 50 -16.08 10.32 -17.54
C SER A 50 -15.17 11.16 -18.43
N GLU A 51 -15.69 12.23 -19.03
CA GLU A 51 -14.91 13.15 -19.87
C GLU A 51 -13.86 13.89 -19.05
N LEU A 52 -14.23 14.37 -17.85
CA LEU A 52 -13.30 15.01 -16.94
C LEU A 52 -12.25 14.03 -16.39
N GLU A 53 -12.67 12.81 -16.05
CA GLU A 53 -11.76 11.73 -15.64
C GLU A 53 -10.67 11.55 -16.70
N GLN A 54 -11.06 11.38 -17.97
CA GLN A 54 -10.14 11.18 -19.08
C GLN A 54 -9.24 12.39 -19.32
N ALA A 55 -9.80 13.61 -19.35
CA ALA A 55 -9.03 14.84 -19.56
C ALA A 55 -7.93 15.03 -18.49
N VAL A 56 -8.24 14.76 -17.22
CA VAL A 56 -7.26 14.84 -16.12
C VAL A 56 -6.17 13.77 -16.26
N ILE A 57 -6.51 12.56 -16.71
CA ILE A 57 -5.54 11.49 -16.95
C ILE A 57 -4.60 11.85 -18.10
N ASP A 58 -5.14 12.37 -19.19
CA ASP A 58 -4.36 12.79 -20.37
C ASP A 58 -3.40 13.93 -20.04
N ALA A 59 -3.79 14.83 -19.12
CA ALA A 59 -2.90 15.84 -18.57
C ALA A 59 -1.79 15.28 -17.63
N GLY A 60 -1.77 13.97 -17.38
CA GLY A 60 -0.82 13.28 -16.49
C GLY A 60 -1.24 13.27 -15.02
N GLY A 61 -2.49 13.62 -14.73
CA GLY A 61 -3.10 13.63 -13.41
C GLY A 61 -3.71 12.28 -13.01
N CYS A 62 -4.49 12.30 -11.93
CA CYS A 62 -5.23 11.15 -11.45
C CYS A 62 -6.62 11.59 -11.00
N ALA A 63 -7.64 11.01 -11.61
CA ALA A 63 -9.03 11.18 -11.22
C ALA A 63 -9.73 9.82 -11.29
N ALA A 64 -10.92 9.72 -10.71
CA ALA A 64 -11.83 8.61 -10.93
C ALA A 64 -13.29 9.09 -10.87
N GLU A 65 -14.09 8.81 -11.90
CA GLU A 65 -15.55 8.92 -11.77
C GLU A 65 -16.06 7.84 -10.82
N MET A 66 -17.13 8.15 -10.10
CA MET A 66 -17.84 7.16 -9.29
C MET A 66 -18.65 6.26 -10.20
N ARG A 67 -18.48 4.95 -10.06
CA ARG A 67 -19.30 3.95 -10.75
C ARG A 67 -20.03 3.11 -9.73
N SER A 68 -21.22 2.63 -10.09
CA SER A 68 -21.87 1.56 -9.33
C SER A 68 -21.11 0.25 -9.48
N ALA A 69 -21.33 -0.69 -8.56
CA ALA A 69 -20.78 -2.04 -8.69
C ALA A 69 -21.19 -2.71 -10.02
N ALA A 70 -22.44 -2.51 -10.46
CA ALA A 70 -22.95 -3.04 -11.72
C ALA A 70 -22.28 -2.39 -12.95
N ALA A 71 -22.11 -1.06 -12.95
CA ALA A 71 -21.44 -0.36 -14.04
C ALA A 71 -19.95 -0.77 -14.12
N TRP A 72 -19.28 -0.94 -12.98
CA TRP A 72 -17.91 -1.44 -12.95
C TRP A 72 -17.80 -2.85 -13.54
N GLN A 73 -18.76 -3.74 -13.25
CA GLN A 73 -18.75 -5.09 -13.79
C GLN A 73 -18.89 -5.14 -15.31
N GLN A 74 -19.60 -4.17 -15.90
CA GLN A 74 -19.75 -4.04 -17.35
C GLN A 74 -18.58 -3.32 -18.01
N HIS A 75 -17.83 -2.50 -17.26
CA HIS A 75 -16.68 -1.76 -17.75
C HIS A 75 -15.53 -2.68 -18.18
N LEU A 76 -14.84 -2.37 -19.29
CA LEU A 76 -13.77 -3.21 -19.86
C LEU A 76 -12.65 -3.50 -18.84
N GLN A 77 -12.26 -2.51 -18.04
CA GLN A 77 -11.27 -2.74 -16.97
C GLN A 77 -11.82 -3.63 -15.86
N GLY A 78 -13.08 -3.45 -15.45
CA GLY A 78 -13.68 -4.28 -14.40
C GLY A 78 -13.80 -5.74 -14.84
N GLN A 79 -14.15 -6.00 -16.11
CA GLN A 79 -14.14 -7.34 -16.68
C GLN A 79 -12.73 -7.97 -16.70
N ALA A 80 -11.70 -7.19 -17.03
CA ALA A 80 -10.31 -7.67 -16.99
C ALA A 80 -9.90 -8.06 -15.56
N VAL A 81 -10.17 -7.19 -14.58
CA VAL A 81 -9.87 -7.44 -13.16
C VAL A 81 -10.60 -8.67 -12.63
N GLN A 82 -11.87 -8.89 -13.00
CA GLN A 82 -12.63 -10.07 -12.56
C GLN A 82 -12.02 -11.40 -13.00
N ARG A 83 -11.36 -11.41 -14.16
CA ARG A 83 -10.70 -12.61 -14.71
C ARG A 83 -9.32 -12.86 -14.11
N GLU A 84 -8.73 -11.86 -13.46
CA GLU A 84 -7.45 -12.03 -12.76
C GLU A 84 -7.63 -12.91 -11.51
N PRO A 85 -6.70 -13.83 -11.21
CA PRO A 85 -6.66 -14.45 -9.90
C PRO A 85 -6.32 -13.39 -8.83
N LEU A 86 -6.73 -13.62 -7.57
CA LEU A 86 -6.36 -12.72 -6.47
C LEU A 86 -4.84 -12.61 -6.31
N PHE A 87 -4.15 -13.73 -6.49
CA PHE A 87 -2.70 -13.83 -6.55
C PHE A 87 -2.32 -14.43 -7.91
N SER A 88 -1.79 -13.62 -8.82
CA SER A 88 -1.26 -14.12 -10.09
C SER A 88 0.18 -14.56 -9.90
N TRP A 89 0.38 -15.88 -9.79
CA TRP A 89 1.66 -16.52 -9.54
C TRP A 89 2.34 -16.96 -10.82
N GLN A 90 3.65 -16.78 -10.88
CA GLN A 90 4.53 -17.41 -11.86
C GLN A 90 5.77 -17.95 -11.13
N THR A 91 6.09 -19.22 -11.36
CA THR A 91 7.34 -19.83 -10.87
C THR A 91 8.48 -19.35 -11.75
N THR A 92 9.58 -18.90 -11.14
CA THR A 92 10.77 -18.47 -11.89
C THR A 92 11.79 -19.61 -12.00
N GLN A 93 12.97 -19.34 -12.55
CA GLN A 93 14.04 -20.33 -12.61
C GLN A 93 14.39 -20.92 -11.24
N GLN A 94 14.93 -22.14 -11.30
CA GLN A 94 15.44 -22.87 -10.15
C GLN A 94 16.57 -22.08 -9.49
N ALA A 95 16.59 -22.09 -8.16
CA ALA A 95 17.61 -21.48 -7.35
C ALA A 95 17.93 -22.36 -6.15
N ALA A 96 19.12 -22.19 -5.58
CA ALA A 96 19.46 -22.91 -4.36
C ALA A 96 18.46 -22.56 -3.25
N ALA A 97 17.98 -23.60 -2.56
CA ALA A 97 17.18 -23.41 -1.36
C ALA A 97 18.03 -22.65 -0.33
N PRO A 98 17.53 -21.55 0.24
CA PRO A 98 18.28 -20.76 1.21
C PRO A 98 18.35 -21.46 2.56
N ALA A 99 19.49 -21.33 3.25
CA ALA A 99 19.69 -21.84 4.60
C ALA A 99 19.30 -20.80 5.67
N TRP A 100 18.06 -20.29 5.61
CA TRP A 100 17.59 -19.33 6.61
C TRP A 100 17.36 -20.02 7.97
N PRO A 101 17.76 -19.41 9.09
CA PRO A 101 17.63 -20.02 10.42
C PRO A 101 16.18 -20.13 10.93
N LEU A 102 15.25 -19.31 10.40
CA LEU A 102 13.80 -19.32 10.69
C LEU A 102 13.47 -19.46 12.19
N ALA A 103 14.05 -18.60 13.03
CA ALA A 103 13.82 -18.64 14.48
C ALA A 103 12.35 -18.35 14.83
N GLU A 104 11.76 -19.13 15.75
CA GLU A 104 10.33 -19.09 16.10
C GLU A 104 9.84 -17.69 16.51
N ALA A 105 10.62 -16.97 17.33
CA ALA A 105 10.26 -15.62 17.79
C ALA A 105 10.37 -14.54 16.71
N ARG A 106 11.18 -14.75 15.66
CA ARG A 106 11.41 -13.81 14.55
C ARG A 106 11.58 -14.60 13.25
N PRO A 107 10.48 -15.11 12.68
CA PRO A 107 10.54 -16.12 11.61
C PRO A 107 11.19 -15.60 10.32
N LEU A 108 11.29 -14.29 10.11
CA LEU A 108 11.96 -13.70 8.95
C LEU A 108 13.36 -13.16 9.26
N MET A 109 13.94 -13.49 10.42
CA MET A 109 15.29 -13.08 10.76
C MET A 109 16.31 -13.60 9.72
N GLY A 110 17.11 -12.68 9.18
CA GLY A 110 18.11 -12.96 8.15
C GLY A 110 17.62 -12.74 6.72
N ILE A 111 16.31 -12.60 6.50
CA ILE A 111 15.73 -12.36 5.17
C ILE A 111 15.90 -10.88 4.80
N LYS A 112 16.40 -10.60 3.59
CA LYS A 112 16.60 -9.25 3.06
C LYS A 112 15.46 -8.86 2.11
N VAL A 113 14.76 -7.77 2.41
CA VAL A 113 13.64 -7.26 1.61
C VAL A 113 14.00 -5.89 1.04
N LEU A 114 13.95 -5.77 -0.28
CA LEU A 114 14.09 -4.51 -0.98
C LEU A 114 12.69 -3.94 -1.27
N ASP A 115 12.40 -2.77 -0.69
CA ASP A 115 11.08 -2.14 -0.72
C ASP A 115 11.09 -0.91 -1.66
N LEU A 116 10.45 -1.05 -2.83
CA LEU A 116 10.23 0.03 -3.81
C LEU A 116 8.83 0.64 -3.70
N THR A 117 8.12 0.36 -2.62
CA THR A 117 6.74 0.78 -2.41
C THR A 117 6.66 2.13 -1.71
N ARG A 118 5.48 2.76 -1.84
CA ARG A 118 5.20 4.12 -1.36
C ARG A 118 3.76 4.18 -0.84
N ILE A 119 3.45 5.23 -0.09
CA ILE A 119 2.13 5.50 0.47
C ILE A 119 1.69 4.47 1.53
N ILE A 120 0.81 3.52 1.23
CA ILE A 120 0.19 2.67 2.27
C ILE A 120 0.25 1.17 1.94
N ALA A 121 -0.36 0.70 0.85
CA ALA A 121 -0.53 -0.75 0.66
C ALA A 121 0.77 -1.56 0.66
N GLY A 122 1.76 -1.14 -0.14
CA GLY A 122 3.07 -1.76 -0.12
C GLY A 122 3.82 -1.56 1.20
N PRO A 123 3.89 -0.33 1.76
CA PRO A 123 4.53 -0.11 3.05
C PRO A 123 3.91 -0.88 4.22
N VAL A 124 2.60 -1.13 4.22
CA VAL A 124 1.91 -2.01 5.18
C VAL A 124 2.48 -3.42 5.09
N ALA A 125 2.64 -3.94 3.87
CA ALA A 125 3.21 -5.28 3.65
C ALA A 125 4.63 -5.37 4.19
N THR A 126 5.48 -4.42 3.82
CA THR A 126 6.91 -4.47 4.18
C THR A 126 7.14 -4.14 5.65
N ARG A 127 6.32 -3.28 6.26
CA ARG A 127 6.29 -3.09 7.72
C ARG A 127 5.92 -4.36 8.46
N PHE A 128 4.91 -5.10 7.98
CA PHE A 128 4.55 -6.38 8.57
C PHE A 128 5.70 -7.39 8.50
N LEU A 129 6.37 -7.50 7.34
CA LEU A 129 7.56 -8.35 7.19
C LEU A 129 8.70 -7.92 8.14
N ALA A 130 8.93 -6.62 8.32
CA ALA A 130 9.91 -6.11 9.28
C ALA A 130 9.58 -6.51 10.72
N SER A 131 8.30 -6.45 11.10
CA SER A 131 7.83 -6.85 12.44
C SER A 131 8.08 -8.34 12.71
N LEU A 132 8.04 -9.18 11.67
CA LEU A 132 8.36 -10.61 11.74
C LEU A 132 9.89 -10.90 11.70
N GLY A 133 10.72 -9.87 11.57
CA GLY A 133 12.17 -9.98 11.68
C GLY A 133 12.98 -9.70 10.42
N ALA A 134 12.33 -9.43 9.29
CA ALA A 134 13.02 -9.18 8.03
C ALA A 134 13.86 -7.89 8.08
N SER A 135 15.02 -7.92 7.42
CA SER A 135 15.83 -6.73 7.15
C SER A 135 15.27 -5.99 5.93
N VAL A 136 14.42 -5.00 6.17
CA VAL A 136 13.77 -4.23 5.11
C VAL A 136 14.56 -2.95 4.81
N LEU A 137 14.93 -2.76 3.55
CA LEU A 137 15.52 -1.54 3.02
C LEU A 137 14.57 -0.92 1.99
N ARG A 138 13.97 0.22 2.32
CA ARG A 138 13.15 1.00 1.42
C ARG A 138 14.01 1.96 0.59
N ILE A 139 13.80 1.96 -0.72
CA ILE A 139 14.45 2.87 -1.65
C ILE A 139 13.44 3.92 -2.13
N ASP A 140 13.70 5.17 -1.79
CA ASP A 140 12.91 6.31 -2.25
C ASP A 140 13.67 7.07 -3.37
N PRO A 141 12.96 7.67 -4.34
CA PRO A 141 13.60 8.56 -5.30
C PRO A 141 13.96 9.91 -4.63
N PRO A 142 14.93 10.67 -5.18
CA PRO A 142 15.31 11.97 -4.63
C PRO A 142 14.12 12.92 -4.45
N GLY A 143 14.08 13.62 -3.31
CA GLY A 143 13.05 14.59 -2.99
C GLY A 143 11.68 14.00 -2.64
N TRP A 144 11.54 12.67 -2.54
CA TRP A 144 10.30 12.04 -2.09
C TRP A 144 10.06 12.22 -0.60
N GLN A 145 8.83 12.63 -0.23
CA GLN A 145 8.43 12.86 1.16
C GLN A 145 6.98 12.43 1.39
N GLU A 146 6.73 11.80 2.55
CA GLU A 146 5.40 11.32 2.98
C GLU A 146 5.16 11.67 4.47
N PRO A 147 5.24 12.96 4.86
CA PRO A 147 5.38 13.34 6.27
C PRO A 147 4.22 12.89 7.17
N THR A 148 3.01 12.71 6.62
CA THR A 148 1.85 12.26 7.39
C THR A 148 1.76 10.75 7.59
N LEU A 149 2.60 9.97 6.90
CA LEU A 149 2.59 8.51 6.93
C LEU A 149 3.90 7.93 7.44
N ASP A 150 4.99 8.71 7.43
CA ASP A 150 6.34 8.20 7.67
C ASP A 150 6.48 7.52 9.03
N GLU A 151 5.91 8.11 10.08
CA GLU A 151 5.94 7.56 11.44
C GLU A 151 5.30 6.17 11.53
N GLU A 152 4.19 5.94 10.82
CA GLU A 152 3.46 4.67 10.89
C GLU A 152 3.99 3.64 9.88
N MET A 153 4.44 4.11 8.71
CA MET A 153 4.79 3.27 7.56
C MET A 153 6.27 2.91 7.51
N SER A 154 7.14 3.58 8.28
CA SER A 154 8.59 3.34 8.28
C SER A 154 9.09 2.52 9.48
N CYS A 155 8.24 2.22 10.46
CA CYS A 155 8.59 1.38 11.60
C CYS A 155 9.25 0.06 11.19
N GLY A 156 10.42 -0.21 11.77
CA GLY A 156 11.21 -1.42 11.52
C GLY A 156 11.99 -1.45 10.20
N LYS A 157 11.93 -0.38 9.38
CA LYS A 157 12.59 -0.32 8.07
C LYS A 157 13.78 0.64 8.08
N ARG A 158 14.80 0.31 7.29
CA ARG A 158 15.85 1.24 6.89
C ARG A 158 15.46 1.92 5.59
N ARG A 159 15.99 3.13 5.34
CA ARG A 159 15.70 3.91 4.14
C ARG A 159 16.99 4.33 3.47
N ALA A 160 16.99 4.34 2.15
CA ALA A 160 18.02 4.94 1.31
C ALA A 160 17.36 5.68 0.15
N VAL A 161 18.10 6.63 -0.42
CA VAL A 161 17.68 7.39 -1.60
C VAL A 161 18.54 6.96 -2.77
N LEU A 162 17.92 6.58 -3.88
CA LEU A 162 18.61 6.27 -5.14
C LEU A 162 17.81 6.85 -6.31
N ASP A 163 18.50 7.55 -7.20
CA ASP A 163 17.98 7.94 -8.50
C ASP A 163 18.32 6.87 -9.54
N LEU A 164 17.38 5.97 -9.81
CA LEU A 164 17.59 4.88 -10.79
C LEU A 164 17.76 5.36 -12.23
N THR A 165 17.64 6.67 -12.50
CA THR A 165 18.01 7.27 -13.80
C THR A 165 19.51 7.57 -13.91
N GLN A 166 20.23 7.63 -12.78
CA GLN A 166 21.67 7.83 -12.74
C GLN A 166 22.41 6.47 -12.80
N PRO A 167 23.44 6.33 -13.66
CA PRO A 167 24.16 5.05 -13.78
C PRO A 167 24.76 4.53 -12.46
N ALA A 168 25.36 5.40 -11.65
CA ALA A 168 25.98 5.01 -10.38
C ALA A 168 24.96 4.47 -9.36
N ASP A 169 23.83 5.15 -9.20
CA ASP A 169 22.75 4.72 -8.31
C ASP A 169 22.08 3.44 -8.82
N ARG A 170 22.00 3.26 -10.15
CA ARG A 170 21.53 2.02 -10.77
C ARG A 170 22.46 0.85 -10.47
N GLU A 171 23.78 1.04 -10.55
CA GLU A 171 24.76 0.01 -10.17
C GLU A 171 24.64 -0.36 -8.68
N GLN A 172 24.47 0.64 -7.81
CA GLN A 172 24.23 0.42 -6.39
C GLN A 172 22.95 -0.38 -6.14
N PHE A 173 21.86 -0.05 -6.85
CA PHE A 173 20.61 -0.79 -6.77
C PHE A 173 20.77 -2.24 -7.23
N ILE A 174 21.51 -2.48 -8.32
CA ILE A 174 21.81 -3.84 -8.81
C ILE A 174 22.58 -4.65 -7.76
N HIS A 175 23.54 -4.02 -7.06
CA HIS A 175 24.25 -4.67 -5.98
C HIS A 175 23.31 -5.07 -4.83
N LEU A 176 22.43 -4.16 -4.40
CA LEU A 176 21.42 -4.46 -3.38
C LEU A 176 20.44 -5.57 -3.81
N LEU A 177 20.03 -5.56 -5.08
CA LEU A 177 19.10 -6.53 -5.64
C LEU A 177 19.71 -7.95 -5.68
N ARG A 178 21.01 -8.07 -6.00
CA ARG A 178 21.75 -9.36 -5.97
C ARG A 178 21.78 -10.00 -4.58
N GLU A 179 21.65 -9.19 -3.53
CA GLU A 179 21.63 -9.66 -2.15
C GLU A 179 20.21 -9.82 -1.59
N ALA A 180 19.19 -9.36 -2.30
CA ALA A 180 17.82 -9.37 -1.81
C ALA A 180 17.17 -10.74 -2.01
N ASP A 181 16.43 -11.19 -0.99
CA ASP A 181 15.58 -12.37 -1.07
C ASP A 181 14.19 -12.04 -1.63
N VAL A 182 13.74 -10.81 -1.38
CA VAL A 182 12.42 -10.30 -1.76
C VAL A 182 12.57 -8.92 -2.37
N LEU A 183 11.90 -8.70 -3.49
CA LEU A 183 11.63 -7.38 -4.04
C LEU A 183 10.13 -7.10 -3.94
N VAL A 184 9.76 -6.00 -3.29
CA VAL A 184 8.36 -5.56 -3.21
C VAL A 184 8.21 -4.24 -3.95
N HIS A 185 7.29 -4.14 -4.91
CA HIS A 185 7.10 -2.91 -5.68
C HIS A 185 5.62 -2.54 -5.89
N GLY A 186 5.34 -1.23 -5.80
CA GLY A 186 4.00 -0.63 -5.89
C GLY A 186 3.77 0.10 -7.21
N TYR A 187 4.32 -0.41 -8.31
CA TYR A 187 4.42 0.31 -9.58
C TYR A 187 3.32 -0.06 -10.57
N ARG A 188 3.11 0.82 -11.55
CA ARG A 188 2.31 0.51 -12.75
C ARG A 188 2.94 -0.66 -13.49
N ALA A 189 2.12 -1.40 -14.26
CA ALA A 189 2.52 -2.69 -14.81
C ALA A 189 3.82 -2.66 -15.66
N ASP A 190 4.12 -1.53 -16.29
CA ASP A 190 5.28 -1.33 -17.16
C ASP A 190 6.44 -0.54 -16.52
N ALA A 191 6.32 -0.07 -15.27
CA ALA A 191 7.25 0.93 -14.77
C ALA A 191 8.60 0.36 -14.35
N LEU A 192 8.63 -0.85 -13.82
CA LEU A 192 9.89 -1.50 -13.43
C LEU A 192 10.67 -1.94 -14.68
N GLU A 193 9.99 -2.46 -15.69
CA GLU A 193 10.56 -2.80 -17.00
C GLU A 193 11.17 -1.57 -17.69
N ARG A 194 10.51 -0.41 -17.65
CA ARG A 194 11.08 0.86 -18.17
C ARG A 194 12.35 1.31 -17.44
N LEU A 195 12.58 0.87 -16.21
CA LEU A 195 13.83 1.10 -15.48
C LEU A 195 14.91 0.05 -15.82
N GLY A 196 14.60 -0.88 -16.73
CA GLY A 196 15.49 -1.96 -17.16
C GLY A 196 15.55 -3.12 -16.17
N PHE A 197 14.47 -3.36 -15.43
CA PHE A 197 14.34 -4.44 -14.45
C PHE A 197 13.09 -5.29 -14.76
N ASP A 198 13.05 -5.85 -15.97
CA ASP A 198 12.02 -6.82 -16.35
C ASP A 198 12.22 -8.18 -15.65
N ALA A 199 11.25 -9.09 -15.82
CA ALA A 199 11.27 -10.38 -15.15
C ALA A 199 12.52 -11.23 -15.47
N GLU A 200 13.01 -11.16 -16.71
CA GLU A 200 14.22 -11.89 -17.14
C GLU A 200 15.48 -11.30 -16.49
N THR A 201 15.59 -9.97 -16.49
CA THR A 201 16.71 -9.24 -15.88
C THR A 201 16.75 -9.48 -14.36
N LEU A 202 15.60 -9.40 -13.68
CA LEU A 202 15.51 -9.68 -12.25
C LEU A 202 15.96 -11.11 -11.93
N GLN A 203 15.56 -12.09 -12.73
CA GLN A 203 15.96 -13.49 -12.55
C GLN A 203 17.46 -13.71 -12.80
N SER A 204 18.03 -13.04 -13.81
CA SER A 204 19.47 -13.11 -14.08
C SER A 204 20.30 -12.51 -12.94
N LEU A 205 19.83 -11.40 -12.35
CA LEU A 205 20.53 -10.71 -11.27
C LEU A 205 20.37 -11.40 -9.91
N SER A 206 19.17 -11.91 -9.59
CA SER A 206 18.88 -12.59 -8.32
C SER A 206 18.08 -13.87 -8.57
N PRO A 207 18.75 -14.99 -8.89
CA PRO A 207 18.09 -16.29 -8.99
C PRO A 207 17.41 -16.66 -7.66
N GLY A 208 16.12 -16.99 -7.74
CA GLY A 208 15.33 -17.34 -6.56
C GLY A 208 14.64 -16.16 -5.88
N LEU A 209 14.75 -14.94 -6.42
CA LEU A 209 14.04 -13.77 -5.92
C LEU A 209 12.54 -14.01 -5.79
N VAL A 210 11.95 -13.55 -4.70
CA VAL A 210 10.51 -13.37 -4.55
C VAL A 210 10.15 -11.96 -5.01
N ASP A 211 9.65 -11.83 -6.23
CA ASP A 211 9.22 -10.57 -6.86
C ASP A 211 7.71 -10.35 -6.64
N ALA A 212 7.36 -9.48 -5.70
CA ALA A 212 5.99 -9.19 -5.32
C ALA A 212 5.55 -7.79 -5.77
N GLY A 213 4.57 -7.74 -6.67
CA GLY A 213 4.07 -6.52 -7.29
C GLY A 213 2.62 -6.24 -6.92
N LEU A 214 2.32 -4.99 -6.56
CA LEU A 214 0.97 -4.49 -6.34
C LEU A 214 0.72 -3.22 -7.18
N ASN A 215 -0.39 -3.17 -7.91
CA ASN A 215 -0.82 -1.97 -8.61
C ASN A 215 -2.29 -1.61 -8.31
N ALA A 216 -2.77 -0.48 -8.82
CA ALA A 216 -4.12 -0.02 -8.52
C ALA A 216 -5.21 -0.76 -9.30
N TRP A 217 -5.05 -0.92 -10.61
CA TRP A 217 -6.16 -1.22 -11.52
C TRP A 217 -6.17 -2.64 -12.10
N GLY A 218 -5.16 -3.48 -11.81
CA GLY A 218 -4.98 -4.78 -12.45
C GLY A 218 -3.77 -4.80 -13.38
N TRP A 219 -3.32 -5.99 -13.75
CA TRP A 219 -2.15 -6.20 -14.62
C TRP A 219 -2.54 -6.32 -16.09
N GLN A 220 -3.83 -6.52 -16.35
CA GLN A 220 -4.46 -6.60 -17.66
C GLN A 220 -5.47 -5.45 -17.88
N GLY A 221 -5.99 -5.37 -19.10
CA GLY A 221 -7.02 -4.40 -19.47
C GLY A 221 -6.48 -3.00 -19.76
N PRO A 222 -7.36 -2.09 -20.23
CA PRO A 222 -6.98 -0.76 -20.70
C PRO A 222 -6.33 0.15 -19.63
N TRP A 223 -6.56 -0.11 -18.34
CA TRP A 223 -6.07 0.73 -17.24
C TRP A 223 -4.87 0.15 -16.50
N ARG A 224 -4.26 -0.95 -16.97
CA ARG A 224 -3.06 -1.56 -16.33
C ARG A 224 -1.90 -0.59 -16.07
N ASN A 225 -1.81 0.46 -16.89
CA ASN A 225 -0.77 1.51 -16.80
C ASN A 225 -1.32 2.84 -16.27
N ARG A 226 -2.58 2.89 -15.82
CA ARG A 226 -3.18 4.09 -15.24
C ARG A 226 -2.68 4.27 -13.82
N ARG A 227 -2.47 5.53 -13.42
CA ARG A 227 -2.19 5.86 -12.02
C ARG A 227 -3.43 5.60 -11.17
N GLY A 228 -3.23 5.14 -9.94
CA GLY A 228 -4.33 4.90 -9.03
C GLY A 228 -3.89 4.96 -7.59
N PHE A 229 -4.88 5.20 -6.75
CA PHE A 229 -4.78 5.31 -5.30
C PHE A 229 -6.03 4.66 -4.73
N ASP A 230 -5.97 4.16 -3.51
CA ASP A 230 -7.11 3.60 -2.77
C ASP A 230 -8.41 4.38 -3.00
N SER A 231 -8.42 5.69 -2.72
CA SER A 231 -9.62 6.51 -2.87
C SER A 231 -10.15 6.61 -4.31
N LEU A 232 -9.31 6.44 -5.33
CA LEU A 232 -9.74 6.41 -6.73
C LEU A 232 -10.32 5.04 -7.09
N VAL A 233 -9.69 3.96 -6.62
CA VAL A 233 -10.16 2.59 -6.85
C VAL A 233 -11.52 2.38 -6.17
N GLN A 234 -11.69 2.88 -4.95
CA GLN A 234 -12.96 2.81 -4.24
C GLN A 234 -14.11 3.52 -4.98
N MET A 235 -13.82 4.64 -5.65
CA MET A 235 -14.79 5.37 -6.46
C MET A 235 -15.10 4.64 -7.77
N GLY A 236 -14.07 4.17 -8.47
CA GLY A 236 -14.24 3.51 -9.77
C GLY A 236 -14.83 2.11 -9.69
N CYS A 237 -14.65 1.39 -8.57
CA CYS A 237 -15.01 -0.04 -8.47
C CYS A 237 -16.34 -0.32 -7.74
N GLY A 238 -17.13 0.68 -7.37
CA GLY A 238 -18.42 0.47 -6.70
C GLY A 238 -18.40 0.42 -5.16
N ILE A 239 -17.23 0.50 -4.51
CA ILE A 239 -17.15 0.52 -3.04
C ILE A 239 -17.85 1.78 -2.49
N ALA A 240 -17.59 2.94 -3.07
CA ALA A 240 -18.17 4.20 -2.59
C ALA A 240 -19.70 4.26 -2.74
N GLU A 241 -20.23 3.65 -3.81
CA GLU A 241 -21.67 3.48 -4.03
C GLU A 241 -22.29 2.53 -3.01
N ARG A 242 -21.63 1.40 -2.72
CA ARG A 242 -22.11 0.47 -1.69
C ARG A 242 -22.14 1.11 -0.30
N GLY A 243 -21.16 1.97 0.01
CA GLY A 243 -21.17 2.76 1.23
C GLY A 243 -22.33 3.76 1.28
N MET A 244 -22.69 4.39 0.15
CA MET A 244 -23.88 5.26 0.06
C MET A 244 -25.15 4.50 0.41
N GLN A 245 -25.33 3.31 -0.15
CA GLN A 245 -26.48 2.44 0.14
C GLN A 245 -26.53 2.05 1.62
N TRP A 246 -25.37 1.70 2.20
CA TRP A 246 -25.27 1.30 3.60
C TRP A 246 -25.59 2.43 4.58
N GLN A 247 -25.09 3.64 4.31
CA GLN A 247 -25.32 4.82 5.17
C GLN A 247 -26.54 5.67 4.77
N GLN A 248 -27.30 5.25 3.76
CA GLN A 248 -28.40 6.04 3.20
C GLN A 248 -27.96 7.48 2.86
N SER A 249 -26.78 7.62 2.26
CA SER A 249 -26.15 8.91 1.97
C SER A 249 -26.29 9.29 0.50
N ASP A 250 -26.61 10.55 0.23
CA ASP A 250 -26.62 11.14 -1.12
C ASP A 250 -25.20 11.46 -1.65
N LYS A 251 -24.17 11.27 -0.82
CA LYS A 251 -22.77 11.57 -1.15
C LYS A 251 -21.90 10.32 -1.07
N PRO A 252 -20.88 10.16 -1.94
CA PRO A 252 -20.01 8.99 -1.96
C PRO A 252 -19.41 8.69 -0.59
N VAL A 253 -19.55 7.43 -0.15
CA VAL A 253 -19.05 6.97 1.16
C VAL A 253 -17.99 5.88 0.92
N PRO A 254 -16.70 6.23 0.89
CA PRO A 254 -15.63 5.24 0.86
C PRO A 254 -15.54 4.50 2.21
N LEU A 255 -14.80 3.40 2.24
CA LEU A 255 -14.39 2.71 3.46
C LEU A 255 -13.68 3.68 4.43
N PRO A 256 -13.87 3.50 5.75
CA PRO A 256 -13.12 4.24 6.75
C PRO A 256 -11.64 3.84 6.67
N VAL A 257 -10.76 4.79 6.92
CA VAL A 257 -9.30 4.66 6.71
C VAL A 257 -8.98 4.14 5.29
N GLN A 258 -7.70 4.09 4.88
CA GLN A 258 -7.35 3.49 3.59
C GLN A 258 -7.42 1.95 3.68
N ALA A 259 -8.59 1.43 4.09
CA ALA A 259 -8.79 0.02 4.42
C ALA A 259 -8.52 -0.91 3.23
N LEU A 260 -8.78 -0.46 2.00
CA LEU A 260 -8.48 -1.24 0.81
C LEU A 260 -6.96 -1.34 0.58
N ASP A 261 -6.19 -0.27 0.80
CA ASP A 261 -4.73 -0.32 0.82
C ASP A 261 -4.21 -1.27 1.92
N HIS A 262 -4.71 -1.16 3.15
CA HIS A 262 -4.29 -2.04 4.25
C HIS A 262 -4.59 -3.52 3.97
N ALA A 263 -5.81 -3.84 3.52
CA ALA A 263 -6.19 -5.19 3.16
C ALA A 263 -5.30 -5.75 2.05
N SER A 264 -5.05 -4.95 1.00
CA SER A 264 -4.16 -5.34 -0.10
C SER A 264 -2.70 -5.50 0.35
N GLY A 265 -2.26 -4.69 1.31
CA GLY A 265 -0.93 -4.79 1.90
C GLY A 265 -0.73 -6.08 2.68
N TYR A 266 -1.71 -6.51 3.48
CA TYR A 266 -1.62 -7.79 4.17
C TYR A 266 -1.69 -8.99 3.21
N LEU A 267 -2.49 -8.90 2.14
CA LEU A 267 -2.46 -9.90 1.07
C LEU A 267 -1.08 -9.95 0.40
N LEU A 268 -0.46 -8.80 0.11
CA LEU A 268 0.88 -8.74 -0.47
C LEU A 268 1.93 -9.35 0.47
N ALA A 269 1.84 -9.11 1.78
CA ALA A 269 2.72 -9.76 2.76
C ALA A 269 2.53 -11.28 2.79
N ALA A 270 1.28 -11.76 2.78
CA ALA A 270 0.98 -13.19 2.70
C ALA A 270 1.55 -13.82 1.42
N ALA A 271 1.48 -13.10 0.30
CA ALA A 271 2.09 -13.52 -0.96
C ALA A 271 3.62 -13.62 -0.82
N VAL A 272 4.29 -12.65 -0.19
CA VAL A 272 5.74 -12.74 0.06
C VAL A 272 6.08 -13.98 0.91
N LEU A 273 5.35 -14.22 2.00
CA LEU A 273 5.56 -15.38 2.87
C LEU A 273 5.40 -16.71 2.10
N GLU A 274 4.38 -16.80 1.26
CA GLU A 274 4.16 -17.97 0.40
C GLU A 274 5.28 -18.14 -0.64
N GLY A 275 5.79 -17.05 -1.22
CA GLY A 275 6.92 -17.09 -2.15
C GLY A 275 8.21 -17.56 -1.48
N LEU A 276 8.47 -17.10 -0.25
CA LEU A 276 9.60 -17.56 0.56
C LEU A 276 9.46 -19.04 0.90
N ARG A 277 8.25 -19.49 1.27
CA ARG A 277 7.95 -20.91 1.53
C ARG A 277 8.22 -21.78 0.30
N ARG A 278 7.77 -21.35 -0.89
CA ARG A 278 8.05 -22.04 -2.17
C ARG A 278 9.55 -22.10 -2.46
N ARG A 279 10.29 -21.03 -2.20
CA ARG A 279 11.75 -21.02 -2.39
C ARG A 279 12.46 -22.07 -1.52
N ILE A 280 12.01 -22.26 -0.27
CA ILE A 280 12.56 -23.28 0.64
C ILE A 280 12.21 -24.69 0.17
N ILE A 281 10.95 -24.96 -0.15
CA ILE A 281 10.43 -26.32 -0.38
C ILE A 281 10.67 -26.79 -1.82
N GLU A 282 10.48 -25.90 -2.78
CA GLU A 282 10.48 -26.22 -4.21
C GLU A 282 11.80 -25.82 -4.89
N GLY A 283 12.63 -24.97 -4.26
CA GLY A 283 13.89 -24.51 -4.82
C GLY A 283 13.72 -23.59 -6.04
N HIS A 284 12.64 -22.81 -6.09
CA HIS A 284 12.37 -21.85 -7.16
C HIS A 284 12.03 -20.48 -6.60
N GLY A 285 12.44 -19.43 -7.31
CA GLY A 285 11.90 -18.09 -7.05
C GLY A 285 10.45 -17.97 -7.51
N SER A 286 9.86 -16.80 -7.27
CA SER A 286 8.47 -16.57 -7.65
C SER A 286 8.23 -15.12 -8.01
N GLN A 287 7.35 -14.92 -8.99
CA GLN A 287 6.73 -13.65 -9.25
C GLN A 287 5.26 -13.73 -8.83
N VAL A 288 4.80 -12.72 -8.09
CA VAL A 288 3.39 -12.60 -7.70
C VAL A 288 2.88 -11.20 -7.98
N ARG A 289 1.67 -11.13 -8.52
CA ARG A 289 1.01 -9.89 -8.95
C ARG A 289 -0.38 -9.80 -8.35
N LEU A 290 -0.65 -8.67 -7.68
CA LEU A 290 -1.92 -8.34 -7.03
C LEU A 290 -2.39 -6.95 -7.49
N SER A 291 -3.67 -6.63 -7.30
CA SER A 291 -4.16 -5.26 -7.52
C SER A 291 -5.21 -4.83 -6.52
N LEU A 292 -5.25 -3.52 -6.22
CA LEU A 292 -6.30 -2.94 -5.36
C LEU A 292 -7.69 -3.21 -5.93
N ALA A 293 -7.87 -3.06 -7.25
CA ALA A 293 -9.14 -3.35 -7.92
C ALA A 293 -9.56 -4.82 -7.77
N ARG A 294 -8.61 -5.77 -7.78
CA ARG A 294 -8.92 -7.19 -7.55
C ARG A 294 -9.30 -7.48 -6.10
N THR A 295 -8.64 -6.83 -5.14
CA THR A 295 -9.04 -6.87 -3.72
C THR A 295 -10.42 -6.25 -3.52
N ALA A 296 -10.70 -5.11 -4.18
CA ALA A 296 -12.02 -4.47 -4.14
C ALA A 296 -13.12 -5.38 -4.70
N TRP A 297 -12.82 -6.15 -5.74
CA TRP A 297 -13.74 -7.16 -6.25
C TRP A 297 -13.98 -8.29 -5.24
N LEU A 298 -12.93 -8.82 -4.60
CA LEU A 298 -13.06 -9.82 -3.54
C LEU A 298 -13.98 -9.34 -2.40
N LEU A 299 -13.79 -8.11 -1.92
CA LEU A 299 -14.61 -7.53 -0.86
C LEU A 299 -16.09 -7.44 -1.27
N GLN A 300 -16.37 -7.11 -2.54
CA GLN A 300 -17.74 -7.03 -3.06
C GLN A 300 -18.40 -8.41 -3.26
N GLN A 301 -17.61 -9.47 -3.44
CA GLN A 301 -18.12 -10.85 -3.53
C GLN A 301 -18.53 -11.43 -2.17
N HIS A 302 -18.10 -10.81 -1.08
CA HIS A 302 -18.45 -11.21 0.28
C HIS A 302 -19.19 -10.08 1.00
N PRO A 303 -20.37 -9.65 0.50
CA PRO A 303 -21.17 -8.68 1.22
C PRO A 303 -21.59 -9.28 2.55
N THR A 304 -21.34 -8.58 3.65
CA THR A 304 -22.02 -8.86 4.90
C THR A 304 -23.50 -8.53 4.72
N ASP A 305 -24.39 -9.43 5.14
CA ASP A 305 -25.81 -9.10 5.26
C ASP A 305 -25.96 -7.83 6.12
N GLN A 306 -26.99 -7.03 5.82
CA GLN A 306 -27.36 -5.87 6.64
C GLN A 306 -27.36 -6.33 8.10
N HIS A 307 -26.40 -5.84 8.89
CA HIS A 307 -26.24 -6.27 10.27
C HIS A 307 -27.53 -5.98 11.03
N THR A 308 -28.32 -7.03 11.24
CA THR A 308 -29.37 -7.13 12.26
C THR A 308 -28.74 -7.37 13.64
N GLY A 309 -27.43 -7.61 13.70
CA GLY A 309 -26.67 -7.60 14.94
C GLY A 309 -26.39 -6.18 15.40
N SER A 310 -26.79 -5.84 16.63
CA SER A 310 -26.14 -4.74 17.35
C SER A 310 -24.63 -4.96 17.23
N GLY A 311 -23.86 -3.96 16.79
CA GLY A 311 -22.39 -4.05 16.83
C GLY A 311 -21.90 -4.48 18.21
N ILE A 312 -20.63 -4.88 18.33
CA ILE A 312 -20.06 -5.26 19.63
C ILE A 312 -20.30 -4.11 20.61
N THR A 313 -21.22 -4.32 21.54
CA THR A 313 -21.56 -3.32 22.55
C THR A 313 -20.52 -3.47 23.65
N PRO A 314 -19.68 -2.44 23.90
CA PRO A 314 -18.68 -2.51 24.94
C PRO A 314 -19.33 -2.97 26.24
N GLN A 315 -18.83 -4.06 26.80
CA GLN A 315 -19.28 -4.56 28.09
C GLN A 315 -18.44 -3.92 29.19
N VAL A 316 -19.01 -3.76 30.38
CA VAL A 316 -18.25 -3.26 31.54
C VAL A 316 -17.01 -4.12 31.84
N LYS A 317 -17.05 -5.41 31.51
CA LYS A 317 -15.89 -6.34 31.63
C LYS A 317 -14.77 -6.10 30.61
N ASP A 318 -15.04 -5.34 29.55
CA ASP A 318 -14.02 -4.94 28.57
C ASP A 318 -13.15 -3.80 29.14
N ASN A 319 -13.61 -3.15 30.22
CA ASN A 319 -12.86 -2.15 30.98
C ASN A 319 -11.98 -2.86 32.02
N LEU A 320 -10.76 -3.25 31.63
CA LEU A 320 -9.77 -3.75 32.59
C LEU A 320 -9.06 -2.56 33.27
N PRO A 321 -9.06 -2.46 34.61
CA PRO A 321 -8.39 -1.39 35.34
C PRO A 321 -6.86 -1.55 35.39
N CYS A 322 -6.32 -2.59 34.74
CA CYS A 322 -4.92 -2.99 34.80
C CYS A 322 -4.31 -3.11 33.40
N TYR A 323 -2.98 -3.09 33.35
CA TYR A 323 -2.25 -3.37 32.12
C TYR A 323 -2.43 -4.85 31.74
N GLU A 324 -2.79 -5.11 30.49
CA GLU A 324 -2.83 -6.46 29.93
C GLU A 324 -1.55 -6.74 29.15
N LEU A 325 -0.86 -7.83 29.49
CA LEU A 325 0.22 -8.39 28.70
C LEU A 325 -0.40 -9.29 27.63
N THR A 326 -0.38 -8.81 26.40
CA THR A 326 -0.83 -9.58 25.23
C THR A 326 0.37 -10.04 24.40
N PRO A 327 0.20 -11.02 23.49
CA PRO A 327 1.22 -11.34 22.48
C PRO A 327 1.65 -10.15 21.61
N TRP A 328 0.86 -9.07 21.60
CA TRP A 328 1.12 -7.82 20.88
C TRP A 328 1.77 -6.73 21.73
N GLY A 329 2.09 -7.01 23.01
CA GLY A 329 2.69 -6.06 23.94
C GLY A 329 1.78 -5.71 25.12
N VAL A 330 2.19 -4.68 25.87
CA VAL A 330 1.49 -4.20 27.07
C VAL A 330 0.46 -3.15 26.70
N TRP A 331 -0.80 -3.37 27.08
CA TRP A 331 -1.92 -2.47 26.80
C TRP A 331 -2.54 -1.94 28.09
N SER A 332 -2.96 -0.68 28.11
CA SER A 332 -3.94 -0.15 29.08
C SER A 332 -4.87 0.84 28.42
N GLU A 333 -6.10 0.95 28.92
CA GLU A 333 -7.04 1.96 28.45
C GLU A 333 -6.82 3.30 29.18
N ALA A 334 -6.88 4.42 28.45
CA ALA A 334 -7.02 5.74 29.05
C ALA A 334 -8.49 5.95 29.41
N ALA A 335 -8.77 6.31 30.67
CA ALA A 335 -10.09 6.39 31.34
C ALA A 335 -11.16 7.34 30.73
N SER A 336 -11.31 7.39 29.41
CA SER A 336 -12.24 8.26 28.69
C SER A 336 -12.92 7.59 27.49
N GLY A 337 -12.94 6.25 27.44
CA GLY A 337 -13.54 5.51 26.31
C GLY A 337 -12.82 5.74 24.98
N ARG A 338 -11.53 6.11 25.04
CA ARG A 338 -10.63 6.17 23.91
C ARG A 338 -9.46 5.25 24.21
N LEU A 339 -9.36 4.16 23.44
CA LEU A 339 -8.16 3.33 23.37
C LEU A 339 -6.98 4.26 23.03
N ALA A 340 -6.04 4.37 23.96
CA ALA A 340 -4.81 5.12 23.76
C ALA A 340 -3.66 4.17 24.03
N ALA A 341 -2.89 3.84 22.99
CA ALA A 341 -1.56 3.28 23.18
C ALA A 341 -0.70 4.37 23.87
N ARG A 342 -0.58 4.31 25.19
CA ARG A 342 0.44 5.11 25.89
C ARG A 342 1.76 4.38 25.71
N HIS A 343 2.70 4.98 25.00
CA HIS A 343 4.09 4.57 25.06
C HIS A 343 4.52 4.58 26.53
N PRO A 344 4.89 3.42 27.12
CA PRO A 344 5.41 3.43 28.47
C PRO A 344 6.87 3.89 28.37
N THR A 345 7.09 5.20 28.41
CA THR A 345 8.43 5.78 28.57
C THR A 345 9.14 5.20 29.79
N ALA A 346 8.41 4.76 30.82
CA ALA A 346 8.97 4.10 32.00
C ALA A 346 9.38 2.61 31.82
N LEU A 347 8.90 1.91 30.78
CA LEU A 347 9.33 0.52 30.51
C LEU A 347 10.50 0.43 29.52
N CYS A 348 10.73 1.47 28.71
CA CYS A 348 11.94 1.56 27.88
C CYS A 348 13.20 1.55 28.75
N ASP A 349 13.20 2.24 29.89
CA ASP A 349 14.36 2.30 30.78
C ASP A 349 14.68 0.97 31.47
N ALA A 350 13.71 0.06 31.62
CA ALA A 350 13.93 -1.23 32.29
C ALA A 350 14.44 -2.32 31.33
N TRP A 351 14.13 -2.25 30.04
CA TRP A 351 14.58 -3.23 29.04
C TRP A 351 15.79 -2.77 28.20
N LEU A 352 15.95 -1.47 27.94
CA LEU A 352 17.11 -0.95 27.19
C LEU A 352 18.35 -0.71 28.06
N CYS A 353 18.21 -0.60 29.38
CA CYS A 353 19.34 -0.34 30.30
C CYS A 353 19.87 -1.57 31.05
N ALA A 354 19.29 -2.76 30.86
CA ALA A 354 19.85 -4.01 31.37
C ALA A 354 21.00 -4.48 30.45
N GLY A 355 22.07 -3.68 30.36
CA GLY A 355 23.27 -4.05 29.61
C GLY A 355 24.31 -2.97 29.36
N TYR A 356 24.01 -1.69 29.60
CA TYR A 356 24.99 -0.61 29.38
C TYR A 356 25.13 0.27 30.64
N ALA A 357 26.33 0.27 31.21
CA ALA A 357 26.72 1.21 32.24
C ALA A 357 26.83 2.62 31.63
N PRO A 358 26.35 3.69 32.29
CA PRO A 358 26.40 5.04 31.77
C PRO A 358 27.84 5.57 31.84
N GLY A 359 28.52 5.61 30.69
CA GLY A 359 29.89 6.14 30.60
C GLY A 359 30.55 6.13 29.22
N ASP A 360 30.15 5.25 28.29
CA ASP A 360 30.88 5.12 27.02
C ASP A 360 30.28 5.97 25.90
N VAL A 361 30.88 7.15 25.71
CA VAL A 361 30.74 7.95 24.49
C VAL A 361 31.46 7.23 23.35
N VAL A 362 30.74 6.47 22.53
CA VAL A 362 31.29 5.96 21.27
C VAL A 362 30.91 6.89 20.13
N LYS A 363 31.81 7.84 19.83
CA LYS A 363 31.92 8.44 18.50
C LYS A 363 32.35 7.34 17.53
N GLN A 364 31.48 6.89 16.64
CA GLN A 364 31.92 6.10 15.48
C GLN A 364 31.94 6.97 14.22
N ASN A 365 33.17 7.24 13.81
CA ASN A 365 33.53 7.83 12.54
C ASN A 365 33.06 6.92 11.40
N ILE A 366 32.58 7.59 10.35
CA ILE A 366 32.43 7.08 9.00
C ILE A 366 33.79 6.58 8.51
N ARG A 367 33.88 5.29 8.16
CA ARG A 367 34.70 4.77 7.06
C ARG A 367 33.99 3.60 6.42
#